data_AF-A0A1V6DTU1-F1
#
_entry.id   AF-A0A1V6DTU1-F1
#
_cell.length_a   1.000
_cell.length_b   1.000
_cell.length_c   1.000
_cell.angle_alpha   90.00
_cell.angle_beta   90.00
_cell.angle_gamma   90.00
#
_symmetry.space_group_name_H-M   'P 1'
#
loop_
_entity.id
_entity.type
_entity.pdbx_description
1 polymer ?
#
loop_
_entity_poly.entity_id
_entity_poly.type
_entity_poly.pdbx_seq_one_letter_code
_entity_poly.pdbx_strand_id
1 'polypeptide(L)'
;MRQSPLLLDIHKSNFAQVAPGVPFAELPHRGSSTDMGDISSIMPALHPYSGGAAGTPHEDDFVITDPEAAYVTSAKLLALDTIDLLWGDGCDARALAADKPLLTRDAYRRRFD
;
A
#
# COMPACT_ATOMS: atom_id res chain seq x y z
N MET A 1 -5.22 -9.84 -3.54
CA MET A 1 -4.31 -8.76 -3.94
C MET A 1 -2.87 -9.26 -3.84
N ARG A 2 -2.00 -8.94 -4.81
CA ARG A 2 -0.55 -9.21 -4.72
C ARG A 2 0.15 -7.94 -4.21
N GLN A 3 0.93 -8.06 -3.13
CA GLN A 3 1.75 -6.96 -2.61
C GLN A 3 3.14 -7.02 -3.26
N SER A 4 3.69 -5.88 -3.69
CA SER A 4 5.06 -5.77 -4.19
C SER A 4 6.07 -5.82 -3.03
N PRO A 5 7.03 -6.77 -3.02
CA PRO A 5 8.07 -6.82 -2.00
C PRO A 5 8.94 -5.56 -1.97
N LEU A 6 9.29 -5.00 -3.13
CA LEU A 6 10.11 -3.79 -3.22
C LEU A 6 9.41 -2.59 -2.58
N LEU A 7 8.12 -2.38 -2.90
CA LEU A 7 7.35 -1.30 -2.29
C LEU A 7 7.16 -1.52 -0.78
N LEU A 8 6.98 -2.77 -0.36
CA LEU A 8 6.87 -3.11 1.05
C LEU A 8 8.15 -2.79 1.82
N ASP A 9 9.32 -3.06 1.25
CA ASP A 9 10.61 -2.79 1.90
C ASP A 9 10.85 -1.28 2.04
N ILE A 10 10.55 -0.50 1.00
CA ILE A 10 10.56 0.98 1.06
C ILE A 10 9.60 1.45 2.17
N HIS A 11 8.35 1.00 2.14
CA HIS A 11 7.32 1.43 3.08
C HIS A 11 7.68 1.08 4.54
N LYS A 12 8.26 -0.10 4.78
CA LYS A 12 8.75 -0.50 6.11
C LYS A 12 9.88 0.40 6.60
N SER A 13 10.83 0.74 5.73
CA SER A 13 11.94 1.63 6.07
C SER A 13 11.43 3.03 6.43
N ASN A 14 10.48 3.56 5.66
CA ASN A 14 9.85 4.86 5.93
C ASN A 14 8.99 4.83 7.19
N PHE A 15 8.24 3.77 7.41
CA PHE A 15 7.43 3.59 8.61
C PHE A 15 8.27 3.66 9.89
N ALA A 16 9.43 2.99 9.91
CA ALA A 16 10.33 3.01 11.06
C ALA A 16 10.84 4.42 11.41
N GLN A 17 10.90 5.33 10.43
CA GLN A 17 11.33 6.72 10.62
C GLN A 17 10.17 7.63 11.05
N VAL A 18 8.98 7.44 10.48
CA VAL A 18 7.81 8.30 10.72
C VAL A 18 7.09 7.95 12.03
N ALA A 19 7.06 6.67 12.39
CA ALA A 19 6.34 6.17 13.55
C ALA A 19 7.26 5.31 14.45
N PRO A 20 8.35 5.90 15.00
CA PRO A 20 9.31 5.15 15.80
C PRO A 20 8.63 4.55 17.04
N GLY A 21 8.86 3.26 17.28
CA GLY A 21 8.27 2.53 18.41
C GLY A 21 6.84 2.03 18.18
N VAL A 22 6.20 2.39 17.06
CA VAL A 22 4.93 1.77 16.67
C VAL A 22 5.23 0.43 15.97
N PRO A 23 4.54 -0.67 16.33
CA PRO A 23 4.75 -1.95 15.65
C PRO A 23 4.31 -1.90 14.18
N PHE A 24 5.17 -2.40 13.30
CA PHE A 24 4.80 -2.74 11.93
C PHE A 24 4.42 -4.22 11.88
N ALA A 25 3.32 -4.56 11.20
CA ALA A 25 2.89 -5.94 11.03
C ALA A 25 2.46 -6.21 9.59
N GLU A 26 2.95 -7.31 9.02
CA GLU A 26 2.38 -7.89 7.82
C GLU A 26 1.19 -8.75 8.20
N LEU A 27 0.00 -8.35 7.77
CA LEU A 27 -1.22 -9.07 8.06
C LEU A 27 -1.39 -10.25 7.08
N PRO A 28 -1.90 -11.40 7.55
CA PRO A 28 -2.25 -12.50 6.66
C PRO A 28 -3.39 -12.10 5.72
N HIS A 29 -3.62 -12.92 4.69
CA HIS A 29 -4.79 -12.75 3.83
C HIS A 29 -6.08 -12.71 4.65
N ARG A 30 -6.94 -11.73 4.39
CA ARG A 30 -8.22 -11.54 5.09
C ARG A 30 -9.38 -11.46 4.10
N GLY A 31 -10.57 -11.85 4.55
CA GLY A 31 -11.81 -11.70 3.79
C GLY A 31 -12.23 -10.23 3.74
N SER A 32 -11.85 -9.55 2.66
CA SER A 32 -12.25 -8.19 2.34
C SER A 32 -12.18 -8.01 0.82
N SER A 33 -12.82 -6.97 0.29
CA SER A 33 -12.84 -6.67 -1.14
C SER A 33 -12.45 -5.22 -1.39
N THR A 34 -11.60 -5.00 -2.38
CA THR A 34 -11.14 -3.69 -2.85
C THR A 34 -10.75 -3.83 -4.32
N ASP A 35 -11.02 -2.79 -5.10
CA ASP A 35 -10.56 -2.60 -6.47
C ASP A 35 -9.01 -2.58 -6.60
N MET A 36 -8.27 -2.39 -5.50
CA MET A 36 -6.82 -2.53 -5.51
C MET A 36 -6.37 -3.95 -5.91
N GLY A 37 -7.23 -4.96 -5.77
CA GLY A 37 -7.00 -6.28 -6.33
C GLY A 37 -6.79 -6.26 -7.85
N ASP A 38 -7.55 -5.41 -8.55
CA ASP A 38 -7.49 -5.23 -10.01
C ASP A 38 -6.21 -4.51 -10.41
N ILE A 39 -5.87 -3.42 -9.73
CA ILE A 39 -4.62 -2.68 -9.93
C ILE A 39 -3.42 -3.61 -9.73
N SER A 40 -3.40 -4.37 -8.62
CA SER A 40 -2.31 -5.32 -8.33
C SER A 40 -2.18 -6.47 -9.33
N SER A 41 -3.18 -6.67 -10.20
CA SER A 41 -3.14 -7.66 -11.27
C SER A 41 -2.40 -7.17 -12.52
N ILE A 42 -2.35 -5.85 -12.75
CA ILE A 42 -1.81 -5.25 -13.97
C ILE A 42 -0.54 -4.42 -13.76
N MET A 43 -0.18 -4.14 -12.50
CA MET A 43 1.08 -3.50 -12.13
C MET A 43 1.47 -3.86 -10.69
N PRO A 44 2.76 -3.71 -10.31
CA PRO A 44 3.16 -3.79 -8.91
C PRO A 44 2.41 -2.75 -8.06
N ALA A 45 1.93 -3.17 -6.89
CA ALA A 45 1.17 -2.32 -5.98
C ALA A 45 1.46 -2.66 -4.52
N LEU A 46 1.22 -1.71 -3.64
CA LEU A 46 1.19 -1.89 -2.18
C LEU A 46 -0.11 -1.28 -1.64
N HIS A 47 -0.78 -1.97 -0.71
CA HIS A 47 -1.98 -1.47 -0.03
C HIS A 47 -1.76 -1.58 1.48
N PRO A 48 -1.05 -0.62 2.08
CA PRO A 48 -0.81 -0.60 3.51
C PRO A 48 -2.08 -0.18 4.25
N TYR A 49 -2.29 -0.75 5.43
CA TYR A 49 -3.31 -0.24 6.36
C TYR A 49 -2.69 0.82 7.26
N SER A 50 -3.44 1.89 7.50
CA SER A 50 -3.10 2.90 8.48
C SER A 50 -3.92 2.71 9.76
N GLY A 51 -3.34 3.07 10.90
CA GLY A 51 -4.03 3.07 12.19
C GLY A 51 -4.93 4.29 12.36
N GLY A 52 -5.37 4.52 13.61
CA GLY A 52 -6.10 5.72 14.02
C GLY A 52 -7.62 5.67 13.86
N ALA A 53 -8.17 4.53 13.43
CA ALA A 53 -9.59 4.23 13.48
C ALA A 53 -9.90 3.19 14.57
N ALA A 54 -11.10 3.28 15.14
CA ALA A 54 -11.70 2.30 16.05
C ALA A 54 -13.13 1.94 15.59
N GLY A 55 -13.71 0.92 16.22
CA GLY A 55 -15.02 0.38 15.83
C GLY A 55 -14.95 -0.64 14.68
N THR A 56 -16.12 -1.05 14.20
CA THR A 56 -16.25 -2.06 13.14
C THR A 56 -16.39 -1.39 11.78
N PRO A 57 -15.54 -1.72 10.78
CA PRO A 57 -15.70 -1.17 9.44
C PRO A 57 -17.12 -1.42 8.90
N HIS A 58 -17.75 -0.35 8.41
CA HIS A 58 -19.12 -0.31 7.87
C HIS A 58 -20.27 -0.32 8.90
N GLU A 59 -19.98 -0.25 10.20
CA GLU A 59 -21.00 -0.12 11.24
C GLU A 59 -21.08 1.32 11.77
N ASP A 60 -22.07 1.61 12.62
CA ASP A 60 -22.33 2.94 13.18
C ASP A 60 -21.33 3.36 14.27
N ASP A 61 -20.55 2.42 14.81
CA ASP A 61 -19.51 2.65 15.80
C ASP A 61 -18.13 2.99 15.19
N PHE A 62 -18.00 2.97 13.85
CA PHE A 62 -16.76 3.31 13.17
C PHE A 62 -16.40 4.78 13.36
N VAL A 63 -15.21 5.03 13.92
CA VAL A 63 -14.77 6.40 14.24
C VAL A 63 -13.26 6.56 14.14
N ILE A 64 -12.82 7.72 13.68
CA ILE A 64 -11.42 8.13 13.73
C ILE A 64 -11.09 8.66 15.13
N THR A 65 -10.22 7.96 15.84
CA THR A 65 -9.82 8.28 17.22
C THR A 65 -8.46 8.97 17.28
N ASP A 66 -7.63 8.79 16.27
CA ASP A 66 -6.32 9.44 16.14
C ASP A 66 -6.14 10.01 14.72
N PRO A 67 -6.50 11.29 14.51
CA PRO A 67 -6.33 11.97 13.23
C PRO A 67 -4.87 12.10 12.76
N GLU A 68 -3.90 12.17 13.68
CA GLU A 68 -2.48 12.25 13.29
C GLU A 68 -2.03 10.92 12.67
N ALA A 69 -2.41 9.79 13.28
CA ALA A 69 -2.13 8.47 12.71
C ALA A 69 -2.93 8.23 11.41
N ALA A 70 -4.23 8.54 11.39
CA ALA A 70 -5.12 8.21 10.29
C ALA A 70 -4.90 9.08 9.03
N TYR A 71 -4.47 10.33 9.20
CA TYR A 71 -4.36 11.28 8.09
C TYR A 71 -2.92 11.73 7.84
N VAL A 72 -2.28 12.28 8.86
CA VAL A 72 -1.00 12.99 8.69
C VAL A 72 0.15 12.01 8.52
N THR A 73 0.23 10.98 9.37
CA THR A 73 1.25 9.93 9.30
C THR A 73 1.11 9.13 8.01
N SER A 74 -0.11 8.74 7.64
CA SER A 74 -0.40 8.08 6.36
C SER A 74 0.04 8.91 5.16
N ALA A 75 -0.26 10.21 5.15
CA ALA A 75 0.15 11.10 4.07
C ALA A 75 1.68 11.25 3.99
N LYS A 76 2.35 11.39 5.15
CA LYS A 76 3.82 11.43 5.23
C LYS A 76 4.44 10.16 4.65
N LEU A 77 3.87 8.98 4.97
CA LEU A 77 4.35 7.70 4.47
C LEU A 77 4.23 7.61 2.95
N LEU A 78 3.06 7.92 2.37
CA LEU A 78 2.89 7.89 0.91
C LEU A 78 3.84 8.87 0.20
N ALA A 79 4.10 10.03 0.80
CA ALA A 79 5.05 11.01 0.27
C ALA A 79 6.49 10.48 0.31
N LEU A 80 6.92 9.91 1.44
CA LEU A 80 8.26 9.34 1.58
C LEU A 80 8.46 8.11 0.68
N ASP A 81 7.46 7.25 0.56
CA ASP A 81 7.51 6.09 -0.35
C ASP A 81 7.72 6.55 -1.79
N THR A 82 7.05 7.63 -2.19
CA THR A 82 7.22 8.22 -3.53
C THR A 82 8.62 8.81 -3.69
N ILE A 83 9.12 9.52 -2.66
CA ILE A 83 10.47 10.10 -2.68
C ILE A 83 11.52 9.00 -2.84
N ASP A 84 11.50 7.99 -1.98
CA ASP A 84 12.51 6.93 -1.97
C ASP A 84 12.43 6.05 -3.22
N LEU A 85 11.23 5.77 -3.72
CA LEU A 85 11.06 5.06 -4.99
C LEU A 85 11.70 5.81 -6.18
N LEU A 86 11.65 7.14 -6.16
CA LEU A 86 12.14 8.01 -7.24
C LEU A 86 13.56 8.56 -6.98
N TRP A 87 14.10 8.39 -5.78
CA TRP A 87 15.43 8.85 -5.41
C TRP A 87 16.53 8.07 -6.16
N GLY A 88 17.75 8.59 -6.18
CA GLY A 88 18.88 7.92 -6.81
C GLY A 88 18.66 7.67 -8.30
N ASP A 89 18.15 8.69 -9.01
CA ASP A 89 17.73 8.61 -10.41
C ASP A 89 16.57 7.61 -10.66
N GLY A 90 15.82 7.23 -9.63
CA GLY A 90 14.68 6.31 -9.75
C GLY A 90 15.12 4.89 -10.07
N CYS A 91 16.25 4.44 -9.52
CA CYS A 91 16.72 3.06 -9.69
C CYS A 91 15.65 2.05 -9.25
N ASP A 92 15.03 2.28 -8.09
CA ASP A 92 13.98 1.41 -7.56
C ASP A 92 12.69 1.50 -8.39
N ALA A 93 12.30 2.69 -8.84
CA ALA A 93 11.18 2.85 -9.77
C ALA A 93 11.37 2.07 -11.07
N ARG A 94 12.58 2.07 -11.64
CA ARG A 94 12.91 1.31 -12.85
C ARG A 94 12.92 -0.19 -12.60
N ALA A 95 13.46 -0.63 -11.47
CA ALA A 95 13.40 -2.03 -11.05
C ALA A 95 11.94 -2.50 -10.87
N LEU A 96 11.11 -1.69 -10.22
CA LEU A 96 9.68 -1.94 -10.05
C LEU A 96 8.95 -2.00 -11.39
N ALA A 97 9.21 -1.07 -12.30
CA ALA A 97 8.59 -1.03 -13.63
C ALA A 97 8.99 -2.23 -14.51
N ALA A 98 10.16 -2.83 -14.25
CA ALA A 98 10.61 -4.05 -14.91
C ALA A 98 9.98 -5.33 -14.34
N ASP A 99 9.35 -5.27 -13.15
CA ASP A 99 8.63 -6.43 -12.58
C ASP A 99 7.40 -6.76 -13.44
N LYS A 100 7.27 -8.04 -13.78
CA LYS A 100 6.21 -8.50 -14.66
C LYS A 100 4.90 -8.59 -13.86
N PRO A 101 3.85 -7.86 -14.27
CA PRO A 101 2.54 -8.00 -13.64
C PRO A 101 1.91 -9.36 -13.96
N LEU A 102 0.90 -9.75 -13.19
CA LEU A 102 0.16 -11.00 -13.41
C LEU A 102 -0.50 -11.02 -14.79
N LEU A 103 -1.00 -9.88 -15.23
CA LEU A 103 -1.69 -9.68 -16.50
C LEU A 103 -1.21 -8.42 -17.19
N THR A 104 -1.31 -8.41 -18.52
CA THR A 104 -1.35 -7.15 -19.24
C THR A 104 -2.72 -6.51 -19.07
N ARG A 105 -2.81 -5.18 -19.25
CA ARG A 105 -4.08 -4.44 -19.24
C ARG A 105 -5.13 -5.07 -20.16
N ASP A 106 -4.74 -5.47 -21.37
CA ASP A 106 -5.67 -6.05 -22.35
C ASP A 106 -6.13 -7.46 -21.93
N ALA A 107 -5.25 -8.25 -21.31
CA ALA A 107 -5.62 -9.56 -20.77
C ALA A 107 -6.57 -9.44 -19.57
N TYR A 108 -6.39 -8.43 -18.73
CA TYR A 108 -7.31 -8.13 -17.64
C TYR A 108 -8.70 -7.75 -18.15
N ARG A 109 -8.79 -6.83 -19.14
CA ARG A 109 -10.06 -6.38 -19.71
C ARG A 109 -10.89 -7.53 -20.29
N ARG A 110 -10.25 -8.44 -21.03
CA ARG A 110 -10.90 -9.63 -21.62
C ARG A 110 -11.53 -10.60 -20.61
N ARG A 111 -11.33 -10.44 -19.31
CA ARG A 111 -11.99 -11.28 -18.29
C ARG A 111 -13.43 -10.86 -18.00
N PHE A 112 -13.82 -9.67 -18.44
CA PHE A 112 -15.12 -9.08 -18.17
C PHE A 112 -15.93 -8.82 -19.45
N ASP A 113 -15.36 -9.18 -20.61
CA ASP A 113 -16.04 -9.24 -21.91
C ASP A 113 -16.69 -10.63 -22.08
#